data_AF-A0AAX3LFQ9-F1
#
_entry.id   AF-A0AAX3LFQ9-F1
#
_cell.length_a   1.000
_cell.length_b   1.000
_cell.length_c   1.000
_cell.angle_alpha   90.00
_cell.angle_beta   90.00
_cell.angle_gamma   90.00
#
_symmetry.space_group_name_H-M   'P 1'
#
loop_
_entity.id
_entity.type
_entity.pdbx_description
1 polymer ?
#
loop_
_entity_poly.entity_id
_entity_poly.type
_entity_poly.pdbx_seq_one_letter_code
_entity_poly.pdbx_strand_id
1 'polypeptide(L)'
;MTPDVEISCLSSDETGAENPSKQKGVRISEHPSDLLSKEGFALYIGKTPRAVAEMAKAGKLPAFYMADPLKPGGNAELWINRREWDKYAAQLVEEAPTEWHDWKNRISYAKSGRGRSRAAA
;
A
#
# COMPACT_ATOMS: atom_id res chain seq x y z
N MET A 1 -24.07 15.81 -29.56
CA MET A 1 -23.97 14.39 -29.97
C MET A 1 -23.03 13.69 -28.99
N THR A 2 -23.58 13.09 -27.95
CA THR A 2 -22.89 12.22 -27.01
C THR A 2 -23.46 10.82 -27.23
N PRO A 3 -22.64 9.77 -27.42
CA PRO A 3 -23.20 8.42 -27.48
C PRO A 3 -23.56 7.94 -26.08
N ASP A 4 -24.83 7.58 -25.90
CA ASP A 4 -25.34 6.70 -24.86
C ASP A 4 -24.51 5.43 -24.78
N VAL A 5 -23.98 5.12 -23.59
CA VAL A 5 -23.37 3.82 -23.30
C VAL A 5 -24.34 3.06 -22.42
N GLU A 6 -25.15 2.21 -23.07
CA GLU A 6 -26.01 1.25 -22.39
C GLU A 6 -25.15 0.22 -21.66
N ILE A 7 -25.29 0.16 -20.33
CA ILE A 7 -24.71 -0.88 -19.50
C ILE A 7 -25.70 -2.05 -19.48
N SER A 8 -25.47 -3.02 -20.35
CA SER A 8 -26.16 -4.31 -20.33
C SER A 8 -25.58 -5.18 -19.21
N CYS A 9 -26.26 -5.23 -18.06
CA CYS A 9 -26.05 -6.24 -17.03
C CYS A 9 -26.49 -7.62 -17.56
N LEU A 10 -25.55 -8.46 -17.97
CA LEU A 10 -25.82 -9.90 -18.10
C LEU A 10 -25.63 -10.56 -16.74
N SER A 11 -26.75 -10.89 -16.11
CA SER A 11 -26.85 -11.92 -15.08
C SER A 11 -26.74 -13.29 -15.75
N SER A 12 -25.82 -14.13 -15.30
CA SER A 12 -25.90 -15.57 -15.48
C SER A 12 -25.49 -16.24 -14.20
N ASP A 13 -26.50 -16.66 -13.45
CA ASP A 13 -26.38 -17.76 -12.49
C ASP A 13 -26.05 -19.05 -13.25
N GLU A 14 -25.26 -19.91 -12.61
CA GLU A 14 -25.42 -21.38 -12.51
C GLU A 14 -24.05 -22.05 -12.30
N THR A 15 -23.87 -22.53 -11.06
CA THR A 15 -23.19 -23.78 -10.63
C THR A 15 -21.93 -24.26 -11.35
N GLY A 16 -20.80 -24.24 -10.63
CA GLY A 16 -19.62 -25.05 -10.95
C GLY A 16 -18.69 -25.16 -9.74
N ALA A 17 -18.47 -26.38 -9.26
CA ALA A 17 -17.64 -26.71 -8.11
C ALA A 17 -16.26 -26.01 -8.13
N GLU A 18 -15.98 -25.19 -7.10
CA GLU A 18 -14.68 -24.56 -6.93
C GLU A 18 -13.64 -25.56 -6.43
N ASN A 19 -12.88 -26.10 -7.39
CA ASN A 19 -11.54 -26.62 -7.15
C ASN A 19 -10.68 -25.55 -6.43
N PRO A 20 -9.79 -25.92 -5.49
CA PRO A 20 -8.97 -24.95 -4.76
C PRO A 20 -8.16 -24.12 -5.76
N SER A 21 -8.56 -22.87 -5.85
CA SER A 21 -8.18 -21.89 -6.85
C SER A 21 -6.65 -21.79 -6.99
N LYS A 22 -6.16 -21.94 -8.22
CA LYS A 22 -4.89 -21.33 -8.63
C LYS A 22 -4.95 -19.86 -8.21
N GLN A 23 -4.16 -19.46 -7.22
CA GLN A 23 -4.04 -18.06 -6.81
C GLN A 23 -3.66 -17.24 -8.04
N LYS A 24 -4.64 -16.58 -8.66
CA LYS A 24 -4.37 -15.49 -9.60
C LYS A 24 -3.56 -14.48 -8.79
N GLY A 25 -2.33 -14.22 -9.21
CA GLY A 25 -1.45 -13.28 -8.53
C GLY A 25 -2.19 -11.97 -8.33
N VAL A 26 -2.42 -11.59 -7.07
CA VAL A 26 -3.07 -10.31 -6.75
C VAL A 26 -2.17 -9.20 -7.28
N ARG A 27 -2.75 -8.27 -8.04
CA ARG A 27 -2.05 -7.11 -8.60
C ARG A 27 -2.76 -5.85 -8.13
N ILE A 28 -1.98 -4.82 -7.78
CA ILE A 28 -2.51 -3.50 -7.46
C ILE A 28 -2.73 -2.76 -8.78
N SER A 29 -3.85 -2.02 -8.88
CA SER A 29 -4.11 -1.12 -10.02
C SER A 29 -3.13 0.04 -10.05
N GLU A 30 -3.01 0.73 -11.19
CA GLU A 30 -2.16 1.92 -11.33
C GLU A 30 -2.58 3.05 -10.37
N HIS A 31 -3.89 3.18 -10.15
CA HIS A 31 -4.47 4.09 -9.17
C HIS A 31 -5.31 3.28 -8.17
N PRO A 32 -4.69 2.76 -7.11
CA PRO A 32 -5.41 2.01 -6.09
C PRO A 32 -6.30 2.93 -5.25
N SER A 33 -7.39 2.38 -4.75
CA SER A 33 -8.23 3.04 -3.74
C SER A 33 -7.40 3.41 -2.50
N ASP A 34 -7.86 4.43 -1.78
CA ASP A 34 -7.29 4.80 -0.48
C ASP A 34 -7.52 3.70 0.58
N LEU A 35 -8.58 2.91 0.42
CA LEU A 35 -8.88 1.77 1.30
C LEU A 35 -8.49 0.47 0.60
N LEU A 36 -7.60 -0.31 1.22
CA LEU A 36 -7.08 -1.56 0.68
C LEU A 36 -7.40 -2.74 1.58
N SER A 37 -7.63 -3.92 0.99
CA SER A 37 -7.67 -5.18 1.75
C SER A 37 -6.29 -5.51 2.32
N LYS A 38 -6.23 -6.48 3.24
CA LYS A 38 -4.94 -6.96 3.79
C LYS A 38 -3.97 -7.44 2.71
N GLU A 39 -4.46 -8.08 1.63
CA GLU A 39 -3.64 -8.55 0.52
C GLU A 39 -3.13 -7.40 -0.34
N GLY A 40 -4.01 -6.46 -0.69
CA GLY A 40 -3.64 -5.27 -1.46
C GLY A 40 -2.61 -4.42 -0.71
N PHE A 41 -2.83 -4.20 0.58
CA PHE A 41 -1.88 -3.45 1.41
C PHE A 41 -0.55 -4.19 1.59
N ALA A 42 -0.58 -5.53 1.74
CA ALA A 42 0.63 -6.34 1.83
C ALA A 42 1.52 -6.20 0.58
N LEU A 43 0.91 -6.22 -0.61
CA LEU A 43 1.61 -5.94 -1.86
C LEU A 43 2.17 -4.51 -1.90
N TYR A 44 1.41 -3.53 -1.39
CA TYR A 44 1.79 -2.12 -1.42
C TYR A 44 3.05 -1.84 -0.59
N ILE A 45 3.15 -2.42 0.62
CA ILE A 45 4.29 -2.20 1.51
C ILE A 45 5.38 -3.28 1.42
N GLY A 46 5.23 -4.25 0.52
CA GLY A 46 6.18 -5.37 0.35
C GLY A 46 6.27 -6.31 1.56
N LYS A 47 5.14 -6.61 2.21
CA LYS A 47 5.05 -7.58 3.33
C LYS A 47 4.14 -8.76 2.98
N THR A 48 4.10 -9.77 3.85
CA THR A 48 3.12 -10.85 3.74
C THR A 48 1.77 -10.43 4.32
N PRO A 49 0.63 -10.94 3.80
CA PRO A 49 -0.69 -10.66 4.37
C PRO A 49 -0.80 -11.02 5.86
N ARG A 50 -0.11 -12.09 6.28
CA ARG A 50 -0.03 -12.49 7.69
C ARG A 50 0.66 -11.41 8.53
N ALA A 51 1.78 -10.86 8.08
CA ALA A 51 2.46 -9.78 8.80
C ALA A 51 1.58 -8.53 8.91
N VAL A 52 0.85 -8.17 7.86
CA VAL A 52 -0.11 -7.05 7.89
C VAL A 52 -1.21 -7.29 8.92
N ALA A 53 -1.78 -8.49 8.98
CA ALA A 53 -2.80 -8.81 9.97
C ALA A 53 -2.26 -8.71 11.41
N GLU A 54 -1.06 -9.19 11.68
CA GLU A 54 -0.43 -9.06 13.01
C GLU A 54 -0.07 -7.61 13.34
N MET A 55 0.34 -6.80 12.36
CA MET A 55 0.57 -5.36 12.55
C MET A 55 -0.72 -4.63 12.90
N ALA A 56 -1.84 -4.96 12.25
CA ALA A 56 -3.14 -4.40 12.56
C ALA A 56 -3.62 -4.79 13.97
N LYS A 57 -3.49 -6.08 14.34
CA LYS A 57 -3.78 -6.54 15.71
C LYS A 57 -2.94 -5.84 16.77
N ALA A 58 -1.68 -5.52 16.44
CA ALA A 58 -0.77 -4.80 17.32
C ALA A 58 -1.03 -3.27 17.35
N GLY A 59 -2.05 -2.76 16.66
CA GLY A 59 -2.39 -1.33 16.64
C GLY A 59 -1.40 -0.45 15.87
N LYS A 60 -0.61 -1.04 14.97
CA LYS A 60 0.45 -0.33 14.22
C LYS A 60 -0.03 0.25 12.88
N LEU A 61 -1.27 -0.02 12.49
CA LEU A 61 -1.82 0.35 11.19
C LEU A 61 -3.16 1.10 11.37
N PRO A 62 -3.47 2.07 10.49
CA PRO A 62 -4.79 2.68 10.41
C PRO A 62 -5.76 1.68 9.75
N ALA A 63 -6.27 0.75 10.54
CA ALA A 63 -7.02 -0.41 10.05
C ALA A 63 -8.38 -0.59 10.75
N PHE A 64 -9.35 -1.10 9.99
CA PHE A 64 -10.73 -1.32 10.42
C PHE A 64 -11.17 -2.73 10.05
N TYR A 65 -11.88 -3.40 10.96
CA TYR A 65 -12.53 -4.67 10.69
C TYR A 65 -13.96 -4.41 10.26
N MET A 66 -14.33 -4.77 9.03
CA MET A 66 -15.68 -4.63 8.50
C MET A 66 -16.33 -6.01 8.40
N ALA A 67 -17.43 -6.21 9.12
CA ALA A 67 -18.27 -7.40 8.97
C ALA A 67 -19.42 -7.10 7.99
N ASP A 68 -19.82 -8.12 7.23
CA ASP A 68 -20.99 -8.01 6.34
C ASP A 68 -22.26 -7.82 7.18
N PRO A 69 -23.01 -6.72 7.01
CA PRO A 69 -24.23 -6.46 7.77
C PRO A 69 -25.34 -7.49 7.47
N LEU A 70 -25.30 -8.16 6.32
CA LEU A 70 -26.26 -9.20 5.95
C LEU A 70 -25.93 -10.56 6.55
N LYS A 71 -24.72 -10.72 7.11
CA LYS A 71 -24.25 -11.96 7.76
C LYS A 71 -23.72 -11.66 9.16
N PRO A 72 -24.61 -11.34 10.13
CA PRO A 72 -24.21 -11.11 11.51
C PRO A 72 -23.55 -12.37 12.07
N GLY A 73 -22.24 -12.31 12.36
CA GLY A 73 -21.42 -13.43 12.81
C GLY A 73 -20.43 -13.99 11.76
N GLY A 74 -20.41 -13.44 10.55
CA GLY A 74 -19.39 -13.76 9.54
C GLY A 74 -17.98 -13.26 9.91
N ASN A 75 -16.96 -13.80 9.24
CA ASN A 75 -15.58 -13.34 9.41
C ASN A 75 -15.47 -11.88 8.94
N ALA A 76 -15.02 -10.99 9.84
CA ALA A 76 -14.78 -9.60 9.49
C ALA A 76 -13.55 -9.48 8.56
N GLU A 77 -13.68 -8.66 7.53
CA GLU A 77 -12.59 -8.35 6.61
C GLU A 77 -11.74 -7.19 7.12
N LEU A 78 -10.42 -7.29 6.95
CA LEU A 78 -9.47 -6.28 7.38
C LEU A 78 -9.20 -5.28 6.26
N TRP A 79 -9.54 -4.03 6.51
CA TRP A 79 -9.32 -2.91 5.61
C TRP A 79 -8.31 -1.92 6.20
N ILE A 80 -7.40 -1.41 5.37
CA ILE A 80 -6.32 -0.49 5.77
C ILE A 80 -6.43 0.80 4.96
N ASN A 81 -6.34 1.95 5.63
CA ASN A 81 -6.27 3.26 4.99
C ASN A 81 -4.83 3.58 4.53
N ARG A 82 -4.56 3.35 3.24
CA ARG A 82 -3.26 3.61 2.60
C ARG A 82 -2.86 5.09 2.68
N ARG A 83 -3.81 5.99 2.43
CA ARG A 83 -3.53 7.43 2.38
C ARG A 83 -3.12 7.97 3.75
N GLU A 84 -3.76 7.49 4.81
CA GLU A 84 -3.41 7.85 6.18
C GLU A 84 -2.04 7.28 6.57
N TRP A 85 -1.74 6.03 6.17
CA TRP A 85 -0.40 5.45 6.33
C TRP A 85 0.69 6.32 5.67
N ASP A 86 0.49 6.72 4.41
CA ASP A 86 1.45 7.57 3.68
C ASP A 86 1.63 8.94 4.35
N LYS A 87 0.53 9.53 4.86
CA LYS A 87 0.56 10.81 5.59
C LYS A 87 1.41 10.70 6.86
N TYR A 88 1.21 9.65 7.66
CA TYR A 88 2.01 9.43 8.87
C TYR A 88 3.48 9.14 8.54
N ALA A 89 3.76 8.40 7.47
CA ALA A 89 5.13 8.16 7.04
C ALA A 89 5.86 9.47 6.67
N ALA A 90 5.18 10.42 6.02
CA ALA A 90 5.74 11.73 5.73
C ALA A 90 5.97 12.55 7.01
N GLN A 91 4.97 12.61 7.90
CA GLN A 91 5.04 13.35 9.16
C GLN A 91 6.21 12.87 10.04
N LEU A 92 6.47 11.56 10.09
CA LEU A 92 7.61 11.00 10.84
C LEU A 92 8.96 11.57 10.39
N VAL A 93 9.12 11.87 9.10
CA VAL A 93 10.35 12.46 8.55
C VAL A 93 10.44 13.96 8.84
N GLU A 94 9.30 14.64 9.02
CA GLU A 94 9.26 16.06 9.34
C GLU A 94 9.53 16.32 10.82
N GLU A 95 8.95 15.50 11.70
CA GLU A 95 8.99 15.67 13.15
C GLU A 95 10.20 15.00 13.82
N ALA A 96 10.87 14.06 13.14
CA ALA A 96 11.98 13.34 13.74
C ALA A 96 13.15 14.29 14.09
N PRO A 97 13.85 14.03 15.22
CA PRO A 97 15.01 14.80 15.62
C PRO A 97 16.06 14.89 14.50
N THR A 98 16.74 16.02 14.38
CA THR A 98 17.75 16.23 13.33
C THR A 98 18.85 15.16 13.35
N GLU A 99 19.15 14.60 14.52
CA GLU A 99 20.10 13.49 14.70
C GLU A 99 19.68 12.23 13.92
N TRP A 100 18.38 11.96 13.80
CA TRP A 100 17.86 10.82 13.03
C TRP A 100 17.93 11.05 11.52
N HIS A 101 18.26 12.28 11.10
CA HIS A 101 18.40 12.69 9.70
C HIS A 101 19.86 12.72 9.20
N ASP A 102 20.84 12.21 9.95
CA ASP A 102 22.25 12.22 9.53
C ASP A 102 22.48 11.59 8.13
N TRP A 103 21.63 10.62 7.75
CA TRP A 103 21.67 10.01 6.43
C TRP A 103 21.53 11.03 5.28
N LYS A 104 20.85 12.18 5.48
CA LYS A 104 20.77 13.26 4.48
C LYS A 104 22.15 13.82 4.13
N ASN A 105 23.07 13.88 5.09
CA ASN A 105 24.45 14.34 4.87
C ASN A 105 25.23 13.38 3.98
N ARG A 106 24.95 12.07 4.08
CA ARG A 106 25.62 11.02 3.30
C ARG A 106 25.21 11.02 1.83
N ILE A 107 23.95 11.35 1.54
CA ILE A 107 23.46 11.46 0.16
C ILE A 107 23.88 12.79 -0.48
N SER A 108 23.92 13.86 0.31
CA SER A 108 24.23 15.23 -0.17
C SER A 108 25.72 15.53 -0.27
N TYR A 109 26.60 14.61 0.12
CA TYR A 109 28.05 14.73 -0.06
C TYR A 109 28.42 14.53 -1.54
N ALA A 110 28.02 15.48 -2.39
CA ALA A 110 28.59 15.63 -3.71
C ALA A 110 30.09 15.81 -3.52
N LYS A 111 30.86 14.84 -3.98
CA LYS A 111 32.32 14.84 -4.01
C LYS A 111 32.80 16.13 -4.65
N SER A 112 33.11 17.17 -3.86
CA SER A 112 33.77 18.36 -4.36
C SER A 112 35.07 17.90 -5.02
N GLY A 113 35.21 18.15 -6.32
CA GLY A 113 36.26 17.60 -7.16
C GLY A 113 37.66 17.80 -6.57
N ARG A 114 38.23 16.73 -6.00
CA ARG A 114 39.68 16.64 -5.82
C ARG A 114 40.28 16.23 -7.16
N GLY A 115 40.76 17.23 -7.90
CA GLY A 115 41.45 17.00 -9.17
C GLY A 115 41.77 18.24 -10.00
N ARG A 116 41.98 19.42 -9.40
CA ARG A 116 42.72 20.51 -10.07
C ARG A 116 43.93 20.87 -9.24
N SER A 117 44.92 19.97 -9.22
CA SER A 117 46.30 20.38 -8.98
C SER A 117 46.75 21.18 -10.19
N ARG A 118 46.93 22.48 -9.97
CA ARG A 118 47.59 23.44 -10.87
C ARG A 118 48.92 22.82 -11.35
N ALA A 119 49.13 22.76 -12.66
CA ALA A 119 50.47 22.88 -13.23
C ALA A 119 50.55 24.30 -13.80
N ALA A 120 51.43 25.09 -13.21
CA ALA A 120 51.72 26.47 -13.56
C ALA A 120 52.73 26.53 -14.71
N ALA A 121 52.62 27.62 -15.50
CA ALA A 121 53.59 28.31 -16.35
C ALA A 121 54.77 27.54 -16.93
#